data_AF-A0ABD1L6B3-F1
#
_entry.id   AF-A0ABD1L6B3-F1
#
_cell.length_a   1.000
_cell.length_b   1.000
_cell.length_c   1.000
_cell.angle_alpha   90.00
_cell.angle_beta   90.00
_cell.angle_gamma   90.00
#
_symmetry.space_group_name_H-M   'P 1'
#
loop_
_entity.id
_entity.type
_entity.pdbx_description
1 polymer ?
#
loop_
_entity_poly.entity_id
_entity_poly.type
_entity_poly.pdbx_seq_one_letter_code
_entity_poly.pdbx_strand_id
1 'polypeptide(L)' 'MGEQSLRPRTFLLGNIPNSTAYRNVEQYRNANHVLGILILEIDAPIYFANASYLRER' A
#
# COMPACT_ATOMS: atom_id res chain seq x y z
N MET A 1 -2.70 21.71 10.76
CA MET A 1 -2.18 21.00 9.56
C MET A 1 -1.03 20.12 10.03
N GLY A 2 -1.32 18.88 10.46
CA GLY A 2 -0.35 18.03 11.15
C GLY A 2 0.65 17.39 10.18
N GLU A 3 1.87 17.15 10.66
CA GLU A 3 3.04 16.61 9.95
C GLU A 3 2.81 15.26 9.24
N GLN A 4 1.67 14.60 9.47
CA GLN A 4 1.26 13.36 8.78
C GLN A 4 0.92 13.56 7.29
N SER A 5 0.78 14.80 6.81
CA SER A 5 0.37 15.06 5.41
C SER A 5 1.42 14.68 4.35
N LEU A 6 2.71 14.62 4.72
CA LEU A 6 3.82 14.48 3.75
C LEU A 6 4.32 13.04 3.54
N ARG A 7 3.97 12.11 4.42
CA ARG A 7 4.33 10.68 4.27
C ARG A 7 3.09 9.82 4.50
N PRO A 8 2.32 9.53 3.45
CA PRO A 8 1.17 8.67 3.60
C PRO A 8 1.61 7.28 4.09
N ARG A 9 0.84 6.70 5.01
CA ARG A 9 1.04 5.31 5.40
C ARG A 9 0.71 4.44 4.18
N THR A 10 1.61 3.51 3.90
CA THR A 10 1.45 2.58 2.79
C THR A 10 1.58 1.17 3.32
N PHE A 11 0.69 0.29 2.88
CA PHE A 11 0.73 -1.12 3.23
C PHE A 11 0.98 -1.97 1.98
N LEU A 12 1.83 -2.98 2.13
CA LEU A 12 2.10 -3.94 1.06
C LEU A 12 1.00 -4.99 1.05
N LEU A 13 0.31 -5.12 -0.09
CA LEU A 13 -0.77 -6.07 -0.25
C LEU A 13 -0.29 -7.34 -0.96
N GLY A 14 -0.81 -8.48 -0.53
CA GLY A 14 -0.66 -9.78 -1.16
C GLY A 14 -2.02 -10.39 -1.50
N ASN A 15 -2.02 -11.30 -2.47
CA ASN A 15 -3.21 -12.04 -2.85
C ASN A 15 -3.53 -13.14 -1.82
N ILE A 16 -4.79 -13.24 -1.41
CA ILE A 16 -5.28 -14.34 -0.59
C ILE A 16 -5.58 -15.54 -1.51
N PRO A 17 -5.00 -16.73 -1.25
CA PRO A 17 -5.29 -17.94 -2.02
C PRO A 17 -6.78 -18.23 -2.10
N ASN A 18 -7.23 -18.69 -3.27
CA ASN A 18 -8.64 -18.99 -3.55
C ASN A 18 -9.58 -17.77 -3.43
N SER A 19 -9.04 -16.56 -3.56
CA SER A 19 -9.80 -15.32 -3.52
C SER A 19 -9.24 -14.28 -4.51
N THR A 20 -10.08 -13.32 -4.87
CA THR A 20 -9.68 -12.10 -5.59
C THR A 20 -9.28 -10.97 -4.64
N ALA A 21 -9.27 -11.24 -3.33
CA ALA A 21 -8.93 -10.25 -2.31
C ALA A 21 -7.43 -10.03 -2.19
N TYR A 22 -7.06 -8.75 -2.03
CA TYR A 22 -5.72 -8.32 -1.66
C TYR A 22 -5.75 -7.78 -0.22
N ARG A 23 -4.80 -8.22 0.61
CA ARG A 23 -4.73 -7.88 2.04
C ARG A 23 -3.30 -7.62 2.45
N ASN A 24 -3.14 -6.81 3.51
CA ASN A 24 -1.83 -6.49 4.07
C ASN A 24 -1.08 -7.77 4.46
N VAL A 25 0.09 -8.00 3.86
CA VAL A 25 0.93 -9.19 4.08
C VAL A 25 1.50 -9.28 5.50
N GLU A 26 1.67 -8.14 6.17
CA GLU A 26 2.14 -8.09 7.56
C GLU A 26 1.05 -8.56 8.53
N GLN A 27 -0.22 -8.27 8.21
CA GLN A 27 -1.36 -8.62 9.05
C GLN A 27 -1.92 -10.01 8.72
N TYR A 28 -1.90 -10.40 7.45
CA TYR A 28 -2.43 -11.64 6.94
C TYR A 28 -1.29 -12.50 6.38
N ARG A 29 -0.76 -13.42 7.19
CA ARG A 29 0.32 -14.33 6.77
C ARG A 29 -0.03 -15.24 5.60
N ASN A 30 -1.32 -15.42 5.31
CA ASN A 30 -1.79 -16.16 4.15
C ASN A 30 -1.82 -15.33 2.86
N ALA A 31 -1.54 -14.03 2.91
CA ALA A 31 -1.41 -13.18 1.74
C ALA A 31 -0.06 -13.43 1.06
N ASN A 32 -0.10 -13.81 -0.21
CA ASN A 32 1.08 -14.10 -1.01
C ASN A 32 1.46 -12.91 -1.88
N HIS A 33 2.76 -12.64 -1.98
CA HIS A 33 3.28 -11.66 -2.92
C HIS A 33 3.11 -12.16 -4.36
N VAL A 34 2.76 -11.24 -5.26
CA VAL A 34 2.72 -11.53 -6.69
C VAL A 34 4.09 -11.19 -7.27
N LEU A 35 4.78 -12.19 -7.83
CA LEU A 35 6.12 -11.98 -8.39
C LEU A 35 6.10 -10.94 -9.51
N GLY A 36 7.00 -9.97 -9.43
CA GLY A 36 7.11 -8.89 -10.42
C GLY A 36 6.05 -7.78 -10.30
N ILE A 37 5.15 -7.84 -9.31
CA ILE A 37 4.10 -6.83 -9.12
C ILE A 37 4.14 -6.29 -7.69
N LEU A 38 4.18 -4.96 -7.58
CA LEU A 38 4.05 -4.24 -6.31
C LEU A 38 2.62 -3.72 -6.17
N ILE A 39 1.91 -4.16 -5.12
CA ILE A 39 0.54 -3.71 -4.82
C ILE A 39 0.57 -2.97 -3.49
N LEU A 40 0.22 -1.68 -3.52
CA LEU A 40 0.26 -0.81 -2.35
C LEU A 40 -1.12 -0.25 -2.04
N GLU A 41 -1.54 -0.36 -0.79
CA GLU A 41 -2.65 0.41 -0.23
C GLU A 41 -2.10 1.71 0.35
N ILE A 42 -2.71 2.83 -0.01
CA ILE A 42 -2.35 4.17 0.50
C ILE A 42 -3.45 4.59 1.47
N ASP A 43 -3.15 4.55 2.76
CA ASP A 43 -4.08 4.90 3.84
C ASP A 43 -4.00 6.41 4.14
N ALA A 44 -4.16 7.21 3.09
CA ALA A 44 -4.17 8.67 3.16
C ALA A 44 -4.73 9.28 1.87
N PRO A 45 -5.34 10.48 1.94
CA PRO A 45 -5.71 11.23 0.75
C PRO A 45 -4.47 11.68 -0.04
N ILE A 46 -4.54 11.53 -1.36
CA ILE A 46 -3.50 12.00 -2.29
C ILE A 46 -3.84 13.43 -2.70
N TYR A 47 -2.93 14.34 -2.41
CA TYR A 47 -2.96 15.76 -2.77
C TYR A 47 -1.74 16.11 -3.59
N PHE A 48 -1.79 17.26 -4.28
CA PHE A 48 -0.64 17.76 -5.05
C PHE A 48 0.65 17.83 -4.20
N ALA A 49 0.54 18.24 -2.93
CA ALA A 49 1.70 18.39 -2.04
C ALA A 49 2.36 17.06 -1.59
N ASN A 50 1.65 15.92 -1.68
CA ASN A 50 2.16 14.62 -1.23
C ASN A 50 2.33 13.59 -2.36
N ALA A 51 1.90 13.92 -3.58
CA ALA A 51 2.02 13.06 -4.76
C ALA A 51 3.48 12.70 -5.09
N SER A 52 4.44 13.59 -4.76
CA SER A 52 5.87 13.36 -4.97
C SER A 52 6.36 12.06 -4.31
N TYR A 53 5.80 11.70 -3.16
CA TYR A 53 6.19 10.52 -2.40
C TYR A 53 5.87 9.20 -3.11
N LEU A 54 4.83 9.17 -3.94
CA LEU A 54 4.48 7.99 -4.74
C LEU A 54 5.41 7.82 -5.94
N ARG A 55 6.06 8.89 -6.40
CA ARG A 55 6.99 8.83 -7.53
C ARG A 55 8.36 8.26 -7.15
N GLU A 56 8.70 8.31 -5.86
CA GLU A 56 10.00 7.86 -5.35
C GLU A 56 10.02 6.37 -4.95
N ARG A 57 8.93 5.62 -5.18
CA ARG A 57 8.75 4.23 -4.73
C ARG A 57 8.48 3.25 -5.85
#